data_AF-A0A972TMH5-F1
#
_entry.id   AF-A0A972TMH5-F1
#
_cell.length_a   1.000
_cell.length_b   1.000
_cell.length_c   1.000
_cell.angle_alpha   90.00
_cell.angle_beta   90.00
_cell.angle_gamma   90.00
#
_symmetry.space_group_name_H-M   'P 1'
#
loop_
_entity.id
_entity.type
_entity.pdbx_description
1 polymer ?
#
loop_
_entity_poly.entity_id
_entity_poly.type
_entity_poly.pdbx_seq_one_letter_code
_entity_poly.pdbx_strand_id
1 'polypeptide(L)'
;MRCPICGNEVGDEAELMACLTTHMQQEASKQAREMQRIYLMLMASQLTMACVTTGTTPQDVVGTFGQVYELMESLVGKANVNSEIEDWLKKRKSSDSGEN
;
A
#
# COMPACT_ATOMS: atom_id res chain seq x y z
N MET A 1 24.06 31.75 19.34
CA MET A 1 22.60 31.77 19.13
C MET A 1 21.99 30.44 19.57
N ARG A 2 20.67 30.31 19.72
CA ARG A 2 20.06 29.08 20.26
C ARG A 2 19.00 28.53 19.32
N CYS A 3 19.08 27.23 19.00
CA CYS A 3 18.07 26.56 18.18
C CYS A 3 16.74 26.47 18.95
N PRO A 4 15.61 26.94 18.39
CA PRO A 4 14.32 26.94 19.06
C PRO A 4 13.69 25.54 19.19
N ILE A 5 14.17 24.55 18.42
CA ILE A 5 13.61 23.19 18.40
C ILE A 5 14.28 22.29 19.44
N CYS A 6 15.61 22.23 19.44
CA CYS A 6 16.37 21.36 20.36
C CYS A 6 17.04 22.10 21.52
N GLY A 7 17.06 23.44 21.50
CA GLY A 7 17.67 24.23 22.54
C GLY A 7 19.21 24.26 22.52
N ASN A 8 19.87 23.67 21.51
CA ASN A 8 21.32 23.71 21.37
C ASN A 8 21.82 25.12 21.07
N GLU A 9 22.94 25.50 21.67
CA GLU A 9 23.67 26.71 21.28
C GLU A 9 24.50 26.44 20.02
N VAL A 10 24.48 27.40 19.10
CA VAL A 10 25.18 27.38 17.80
C VAL A 10 25.96 28.69 17.62
N GLY A 11 27.10 28.61 16.95
CA GLY A 11 28.07 29.69 16.82
C GLY A 11 27.61 30.81 15.89
N ASP A 12 26.94 30.46 14.79
CA ASP A 12 26.52 31.42 13.76
C ASP A 12 25.16 31.04 13.11
N GLU A 13 24.74 31.88 12.15
CA GLU A 13 23.44 31.75 11.49
C GLU A 13 23.40 30.56 10.54
N ALA A 14 24.54 30.21 9.93
CA ALA A 14 24.65 29.05 9.05
C ALA A 14 24.48 27.75 9.85
N GLU A 15 25.11 27.65 11.02
CA GLU A 15 24.93 26.53 11.95
C GLU A 15 23.50 26.45 12.49
N LEU A 16 22.86 27.59 12.78
CA LEU A 16 21.46 27.62 13.17
C LEU A 16 20.55 27.07 12.07
N MET A 17 20.75 27.52 10.83
CA MET A 17 19.98 27.05 9.67
C MET A 17 20.22 25.56 9.42
N ALA A 18 21.45 25.07 9.49
CA ALA A 18 21.77 23.65 9.36
C ALA A 18 21.06 22.80 10.44
N CYS A 19 21.04 23.29 11.69
CA CYS A 19 20.34 22.64 12.78
C CYS A 19 18.82 22.58 12.54
N LEU A 20 18.21 23.67 12.07
CA LEU A 20 16.78 23.73 11.73
C LEU A 20 16.43 22.79 10.57
N THR A 21 17.22 22.79 9.49
CA THR A 21 17.03 21.88 8.36
C THR A 21 17.09 20.42 8.78
N THR A 22 18.01 20.07 9.68
CA THR A 22 18.12 18.71 10.23
C THR A 22 16.82 18.30 10.94
N HIS A 23 16.25 19.18 11.77
CA HIS A 23 14.98 18.89 12.44
C HIS A 23 13.81 18.76 11.47
N MET A 24 13.74 19.63 10.46
CA MET A 24 12.70 19.52 9.43
C MET A 24 12.77 18.16 8.71
N GLN A 25 13.98 17.70 8.40
CA GLN A 25 14.16 16.41 7.73
C GLN A 25 13.82 15.21 8.66
N GLN A 26 14.13 15.31 9.95
CA GLN A 26 13.73 14.31 10.93
C GLN A 26 12.21 14.25 11.08
N GLU A 27 11.53 15.39 11.16
CA GLU A 27 10.06 15.43 11.29
C GLU A 27 9.38 14.92 10.02
N ALA A 28 9.87 15.29 8.83
CA ALA A 28 9.38 14.75 7.56
C ALA A 28 9.55 13.21 7.50
N SER A 29 10.69 12.69 7.96
CA SER A 29 10.93 11.25 8.03
C SER A 29 9.99 10.54 9.01
N LYS A 30 9.68 11.17 10.15
CA LYS A 30 8.73 10.66 11.14
C LYS A 30 7.31 10.65 10.59
N GLN A 31 6.87 11.73 9.93
CA GLN A 31 5.57 11.80 9.27
C GLN A 31 5.43 10.74 8.17
N ALA A 32 6.47 10.51 7.37
CA ALA A 32 6.46 9.46 6.35
C ALA A 32 6.25 8.06 6.96
N ARG A 33 6.92 7.75 8.09
CA ARG A 33 6.73 6.48 8.80
C ARG A 33 5.32 6.34 9.40
N GLU A 34 4.79 7.41 9.98
CA GLU A 34 3.44 7.39 10.52
C GLU A 34 2.40 7.20 9.42
N MET A 35 2.59 7.86 8.27
CA MET A 35 1.75 7.67 7.10
C MET A 35 1.80 6.22 6.59
N GLN A 36 2.99 5.61 6.53
CA GLN A 36 3.13 4.18 6.20
C GLN A 36 2.34 3.30 7.18
N ARG A 37 2.40 3.59 8.48
CA ARG A 37 1.66 2.86 9.51
C ARG A 37 0.15 2.97 9.29
N ILE A 38 -0.36 4.17 8.99
CA ILE A 38 -1.78 4.42 8.70
C ILE A 38 -2.22 3.60 7.47
N TYR A 39 -1.42 3.59 6.40
CA TYR A 39 -1.74 2.80 5.22
C TYR A 39 -1.80 1.29 5.53
N LEU A 40 -0.87 0.76 6.32
CA LEU A 40 -0.90 -0.65 6.75
C LEU A 40 -2.16 -0.97 7.55
N MET A 41 -2.57 -0.10 8.48
CA MET A 41 -3.80 -0.28 9.25
C MET A 41 -5.04 -0.24 8.35
N LEU A 42 -5.07 0.65 7.36
CA LEU A 42 -6.17 0.72 6.40
C LEU A 42 -6.25 -0.57 5.57
N MET A 43 -5.15 -1.06 5.02
CA MET A 43 -5.13 -2.33 4.28
C MET A 43 -5.57 -3.50 5.16
N ALA A 44 -5.10 -3.56 6.42
CA ALA A 44 -5.51 -4.60 7.36
C ALA A 44 -7.02 -4.55 7.63
N SER A 45 -7.59 -3.34 7.76
CA SER A 45 -9.04 -3.16 7.95
C SER A 45 -9.85 -3.63 6.73
N GLN A 46 -9.37 -3.32 5.52
CA GLN A 46 -10.01 -3.74 4.27
C GLN A 46 -9.95 -5.26 4.09
N LEU A 47 -8.80 -5.88 4.38
CA LEU A 47 -8.65 -7.34 4.37
C LEU A 47 -9.57 -8.00 5.39
N THR A 48 -9.64 -7.47 6.61
CA THR A 48 -10.53 -7.97 7.67
C THR A 48 -11.99 -7.90 7.23
N MET A 49 -12.40 -6.75 6.68
CA MET A 49 -13.75 -6.55 6.15
C MET A 49 -14.06 -7.57 5.04
N ALA A 50 -13.16 -7.76 4.09
CA ALA A 50 -13.34 -8.72 3.00
C ALA A 50 -13.49 -10.16 3.52
N CYS A 51 -12.68 -10.57 4.50
CA CYS A 51 -12.79 -11.89 5.13
C CYS A 51 -14.15 -12.05 5.83
N VAL A 52 -14.59 -11.05 6.60
CA VAL A 52 -15.85 -11.09 7.34
C VAL A 52 -17.06 -11.13 6.39
N THR A 53 -17.06 -10.33 5.33
CA THR A 53 -18.21 -10.25 4.40
C THR A 53 -18.34 -11.48 3.50
N THR A 54 -17.23 -12.12 3.14
CA THR A 54 -17.22 -13.28 2.26
C THR A 54 -17.16 -14.61 3.00
N GLY A 55 -16.85 -14.59 4.31
CA GLY A 55 -16.61 -15.80 5.11
C GLY A 55 -15.33 -16.56 4.72
N THR A 56 -14.41 -15.91 4.00
CA THR A 56 -13.17 -16.53 3.50
C THR A 56 -11.97 -16.22 4.38
N THR A 57 -10.89 -17.00 4.22
CA THR A 57 -9.66 -16.76 4.98
C THR A 57 -8.86 -15.59 4.38
N PRO A 58 -8.00 -14.91 5.16
CA PRO A 58 -7.12 -13.88 4.63
C PRO A 58 -6.26 -14.34 3.45
N GLN A 59 -5.82 -15.60 3.48
CA GLN A 59 -5.04 -16.23 2.40
C GLN A 59 -5.85 -16.28 1.09
N ASP A 60 -7.13 -16.65 1.15
CA ASP A 60 -8.01 -16.72 -0.02
C ASP A 60 -8.29 -15.34 -0.61
N VAL A 61 -8.49 -14.33 0.25
CA VAL A 61 -8.70 -12.94 -0.18
C VAL A 61 -7.45 -12.40 -0.87
N VAL A 62 -6.27 -12.59 -0.28
CA VAL A 62 -4.99 -12.16 -0.87
C VAL A 62 -4.70 -12.91 -2.17
N GLY A 63 -4.95 -14.22 -2.22
CA GLY A 63 -4.80 -15.03 -3.42
C GLY A 63 -5.73 -14.55 -4.55
N THR A 64 -6.99 -14.27 -4.23
CA THR A 64 -7.95 -13.71 -5.19
C THR A 64 -7.52 -12.32 -5.66
N PHE A 65 -7.05 -11.46 -4.76
CA PHE A 65 -6.53 -10.14 -5.12
C PHE A 65 -5.34 -10.24 -6.09
N GLY A 66 -4.39 -11.15 -5.82
CA GLY A 66 -3.25 -11.40 -6.70
C GLY A 66 -3.67 -11.85 -8.10
N GLN A 67 -4.60 -12.80 -8.20
CA GLN A 67 -5.12 -13.28 -9.49
C GLN A 67 -5.84 -12.17 -10.28
N VAL A 68 -6.59 -11.30 -9.61
CA VAL A 68 -7.25 -10.15 -10.24
C VAL A 68 -6.23 -9.10 -10.67
N TYR A 69 -5.18 -8.88 -9.89
CA TYR A 69 -4.09 -7.97 -10.22
C TYR A 69 -3.34 -8.43 -11.48
N GLU A 70 -2.95 -9.69 -11.56
CA GLU A 70 -2.33 -10.29 -12.76
C GLU A 70 -3.24 -10.18 -13.99
N LEU A 71 -4.55 -10.39 -13.82
CA LEU A 71 -5.53 -10.15 -14.88
C LEU A 71 -5.47 -8.69 -15.34
N MET A 72 -5.55 -7.72 -14.43
CA MET A 72 -5.49 -6.29 -14.78
C MET A 72 -4.20 -5.93 -15.52
N GLU A 73 -3.04 -6.46 -15.12
CA GLU A 73 -1.79 -6.26 -15.83
C GLU A 73 -1.82 -6.86 -17.25
N SER A 74 -2.40 -8.04 -17.42
CA SER A 74 -2.52 -8.71 -18.73
C SER A 74 -3.46 -7.98 -19.71
N LEU A 75 -4.39 -7.17 -19.18
CA LEU A 75 -5.36 -6.39 -19.95
C LEU A 75 -4.78 -5.08 -20.48
N VAL A 76 -3.63 -4.64 -19.96
CA VAL A 76 -2.97 -3.41 -20.43
C VAL A 76 -2.62 -3.54 -21.92
N GLY A 77 -3.11 -2.60 -22.74
CA GLY A 77 -2.85 -2.56 -24.18
C GLY A 77 -3.71 -3.53 -25.02
N LYS A 78 -4.67 -4.25 -24.42
CA LYS A 78 -5.60 -5.11 -25.16
C LYS A 78 -6.73 -4.29 -25.78
N ALA A 79 -7.03 -4.57 -27.05
CA ALA A 79 -8.09 -3.87 -27.78
C ALA A 79 -9.51 -4.28 -27.34
N ASN A 80 -9.71 -5.51 -26.86
CA ASN A 80 -11.00 -6.02 -26.42
C ASN A 80 -10.93 -6.61 -25.01
N VAL A 81 -10.90 -5.71 -24.03
CA VAL A 81 -10.82 -6.04 -22.60
C VAL A 81 -11.99 -6.92 -22.14
N ASN A 82 -13.20 -6.69 -22.65
CA ASN A 82 -14.38 -7.44 -22.22
C ASN A 82 -14.28 -8.93 -22.54
N SER A 83 -13.84 -9.28 -23.76
CA SER A 83 -13.66 -10.68 -24.17
C SER A 83 -12.62 -11.40 -23.31
N GLU A 84 -11.51 -10.73 -22.99
CA GLU A 84 -10.43 -11.28 -22.18
C GLU A 84 -10.89 -11.56 -20.74
N ILE A 85 -11.71 -10.67 -20.14
CA ILE A 85 -12.30 -10.88 -18.81
C ILE A 85 -13.29 -12.06 -18.84
N GLU A 86 -14.17 -12.14 -19.83
CA GLU A 86 -15.12 -13.25 -19.96
C GLU A 86 -14.41 -14.60 -20.09
N ASP A 87 -13.35 -14.67 -20.89
CA ASP A 87 -12.58 -15.90 -21.08
C ASP A 87 -11.83 -16.29 -19.81
N TRP A 88 -11.30 -15.32 -19.06
CA TRP A 88 -10.70 -15.57 -17.74
C TRP A 88 -11.72 -16.12 -16.74
N LEU A 89 -12.92 -15.52 -16.66
CA LEU A 89 -14.00 -15.98 -15.79
C LEU A 89 -14.46 -17.41 -16.15
N LYS A 90 -14.54 -17.74 -17.44
CA LYS A 90 -14.88 -19.08 -17.92
C LYS A 90 -13.83 -20.12 -17.50
N LYS A 91 -12.54 -19.80 -17.64
CA LYS A 91 -11.42 -20.66 -17.23
C LYS A 91 -11.45 -20.93 -15.73
N ARG A 92 -11.72 -19.91 -14.91
CA ARG A 92 -11.77 -20.04 -13.45
C ARG A 92 -12.88 -20.99 -12.98
N LYS A 93 -14.06 -20.93 -13.61
CA LYS A 93 -15.18 -21.87 -13.33
C LYS A 93 -14.86 -23.32 -13.69
N SER A 94 -14.04 -23.55 -14.72
CA SER A 94 -13.69 -24.90 -15.16
C SER A 94 -12.65 -25.57 -14.26
N SER A 95 -11.74 -24.80 -13.65
CA SER A 95 -10.79 -25.28 -12.65
C SER A 95 -11.43 -25.66 -11.31
N ASP A 96 -12.52 -25.01 -10.90
CA ASP A 96 -13.28 -25.35 -9.66
C ASP A 96 -14.16 -26.59 -9.81
N SER A 97 -14.37 -27.08 -11.04
CA SER A 97 -15.26 -28.22 -11.34
C SER A 97 -14.50 -29.54 -11.52
N GLY A 98 -13.20 -29.57 -11.22
CA GLY A 98 -12.28 -30.68 -11.53
C GLY A 98 -11.82 -31.53 -10.33
N GLU A 99 -12.28 -31.25 -9.11
CA GLU A 99 -12.03 -32.10 -7.93
C GLU A 99 -13.36 -32.62 -7.36
N ASN A 100 -13.75 -33.81 -7.82
CA ASN A 100 -14.54 -34.80 -7.08
C ASN A 100 -14.31 -36.18 -7.68
#